data_AF-E0E126-F1
#
_entry.id   AF-E0E126-F1
#
_cell.length_a   1.000
_cell.length_b   1.000
_cell.length_c   1.000
_cell.angle_alpha   90.00
_cell.angle_beta   90.00
_cell.angle_gamma   90.00
#
_symmetry.space_group_name_H-M   'P 1'
#
loop_
_entity.id
_entity.type
_entity.pdbx_description
1 polymer ?
#
loop_
_entity_poly.entity_id
_entity_poly.type
_entity_poly.pdbx_seq_one_letter_code
_entity_poly.pdbx_strand_id
1 'polypeptide(L)'
;MTAGGLVTEVRDGRLVIVQEGKKKKFIETIEEITFSAEESLESGQNVIFVTERCVFALREGGIELVEIAPGVDLDKDILGQMDFRPMIAEDLKVMDLRIYQEGLMGIK
;
A
#
# COMPACT_ATOMS: atom_id res chain seq x y z
N MET A 1 -5.98 0.56 1.23
CA MET A 1 -6.53 -0.53 2.05
C MET A 1 -8.03 -0.37 2.25
N THR A 2 -8.46 0.76 2.80
CA THR A 2 -9.88 1.08 3.01
C THR A 2 -10.24 2.42 2.36
N ALA A 3 -11.53 2.72 2.28
CA ALA A 3 -12.13 3.97 1.78
C ALA A 3 -13.38 4.32 2.60
N GLY A 4 -13.85 5.56 2.48
CA GLY A 4 -15.07 6.02 3.13
C GLY A 4 -14.85 6.39 4.59
N GLY A 5 -14.09 7.46 4.82
CA GLY A 5 -13.85 8.04 6.15
C GLY A 5 -12.52 7.66 6.80
N LEU A 6 -11.53 7.18 6.05
CA LEU A 6 -10.18 7.00 6.58
C LEU A 6 -9.60 8.36 7.00
N VAL A 7 -9.14 8.46 8.25
CA VAL A 7 -8.42 9.61 8.79
C VAL A 7 -7.07 9.12 9.29
N THR A 8 -6.01 9.76 8.79
CA THR A 8 -4.62 9.48 9.20
C THR A 8 -3.95 10.76 9.65
N GLU A 9 -2.99 10.61 10.55
CA GLU A 9 -2.11 11.68 11.01
C GLU A 9 -0.68 11.19 11.00
N VAL A 10 0.27 12.12 10.93
CA VAL A 10 1.69 11.84 11.12
C VAL A 10 2.10 12.39 12.48
N ARG A 11 2.62 11.53 13.35
CA ARG A 11 3.09 11.88 14.70
C ARG A 11 4.49 11.30 14.89
N ASP A 12 5.45 12.16 15.23
CA ASP A 12 6.84 11.78 15.50
C ASP A 12 7.49 10.92 14.41
N GLY A 13 7.28 11.28 13.14
CA GLY A 13 7.86 10.52 12.01
C GLY A 13 7.12 9.24 11.64
N ARG A 14 5.93 9.01 12.21
CA ARG A 14 5.16 7.77 12.04
C ARG A 14 3.73 8.05 11.62
N LEU A 15 3.18 7.20 10.77
CA LEU A 15 1.77 7.20 10.42
C LEU A 15 0.94 6.67 11.59
N VAL A 16 -0.15 7.35 11.89
CA VAL A 16 -1.16 6.95 12.87
C VAL A 16 -2.53 6.93 12.18
N ILE A 17 -3.19 5.78 12.22
CA ILE A 17 -4.58 5.66 11.74
C ILE A 17 -5.50 6.10 12.86
N VAL A 18 -6.07 7.29 12.74
CA VAL A 18 -6.97 7.89 13.75
C VAL A 18 -8.38 7.32 13.61
N GLN A 19 -8.81 7.08 12.38
CA GLN A 19 -10.10 6.47 12.06
C GLN A 19 -9.95 5.60 10.82
N GLU A 20 -10.41 4.35 10.89
CA GLU A 20 -10.35 3.44 9.76
C GLU A 20 -11.49 3.71 8.74
N GLY A 21 -11.21 3.45 7.46
CA GLY A 21 -12.21 3.53 6.39
C GLY A 21 -13.22 2.38 6.45
N LYS A 22 -14.46 2.64 6.03
CA LYS A 22 -15.58 1.67 6.12
C LYS A 22 -15.58 0.59 5.04
N LYS A 23 -14.92 0.80 3.91
CA LYS A 23 -14.97 -0.10 2.75
C LYS A 23 -13.57 -0.55 2.36
N LYS A 24 -13.33 -1.84 2.17
CA LYS A 24 -12.06 -2.34 1.65
C LYS A 24 -11.91 -1.99 0.17
N LYS A 25 -10.68 -1.64 -0.23
CA LYS A 25 -10.32 -1.31 -1.63
C LYS A 25 -9.63 -2.47 -2.35
N PHE A 26 -9.08 -3.41 -1.60
CA PHE A 26 -8.41 -4.61 -2.11
C PHE A 26 -9.34 -5.80 -1.87
N ILE A 27 -10.26 -5.99 -2.82
CA ILE A 27 -11.34 -6.99 -2.79
C ILE A 27 -11.01 -8.16 -3.73
N GLU A 28 -11.55 -9.35 -3.47
CA GLU A 28 -11.28 -10.54 -4.29
C GLU A 28 -11.85 -10.43 -5.72
N THR A 29 -13.04 -9.85 -5.87
CA THR A 29 -13.76 -9.79 -7.14
C THR A 29 -14.15 -8.36 -7.46
N ILE A 30 -13.79 -7.91 -8.65
CA ILE A 30 -14.19 -6.62 -9.21
C ILE A 30 -15.30 -6.81 -10.26
N GLU A 31 -16.15 -5.81 -10.41
CA GLU A 31 -17.26 -5.84 -11.37
C GLU A 31 -16.78 -5.64 -12.82
N GLU A 32 -15.76 -4.82 -13.02
CA GLU A 32 -15.22 -4.47 -14.34
C GLU A 32 -13.70 -4.28 -14.28
N ILE A 33 -12.98 -4.85 -15.25
CA ILE A 33 -11.54 -4.69 -15.41
C ILE A 33 -11.28 -3.43 -16.25
N THR A 34 -10.77 -2.38 -15.63
CA THR A 34 -10.33 -1.15 -16.31
C THR A 34 -8.81 -1.07 -16.48
N PHE A 35 -8.08 -1.98 -15.86
CA PHE A 35 -6.63 -2.14 -15.95
C PHE A 35 -6.28 -3.64 -16.00
N SER A 36 -5.54 -4.06 -17.02
CA SER A 36 -5.13 -5.46 -17.21
C SER A 36 -3.75 -5.71 -16.61
N ALA A 37 -3.72 -6.44 -15.50
CA ALA A 37 -2.47 -6.85 -14.87
C ALA A 37 -1.64 -7.79 -15.77
N GLU A 38 -2.32 -8.67 -16.50
CA GLU A 38 -1.69 -9.64 -17.41
C GLU A 38 -0.94 -8.94 -18.55
N GLU A 39 -1.60 -8.02 -19.27
CA GLU A 39 -0.97 -7.28 -20.37
C GLU A 39 0.20 -6.40 -19.87
N SER A 40 0.07 -5.80 -18.68
CA SER A 40 1.17 -5.03 -18.08
C SER A 40 2.39 -5.90 -17.78
N LEU A 41 2.20 -7.13 -17.30
CA LEU A 41 3.30 -8.07 -17.08
C LEU A 41 3.94 -8.49 -18.40
N GLU A 42 3.14 -8.84 -19.40
CA GLU A 42 3.63 -9.24 -20.74
C GLU A 42 4.43 -8.14 -21.43
N SER A 43 4.00 -6.88 -21.27
CA SER A 43 4.67 -5.71 -21.83
C SER A 43 5.88 -5.24 -21.01
N GLY A 44 6.21 -5.91 -19.90
CA GLY A 44 7.33 -5.55 -19.02
C GLY A 44 7.14 -4.22 -18.29
N GLN A 45 5.89 -3.78 -18.11
CA GLN A 45 5.59 -2.54 -17.40
C GLN A 45 5.87 -2.70 -15.90
N ASN A 46 6.52 -1.68 -15.32
CA ASN A 46 6.70 -1.62 -13.88
C ASN A 46 5.49 -0.92 -13.23
N VAL A 47 4.60 -1.71 -12.63
CA VAL A 47 3.34 -1.23 -12.05
C VAL A 47 3.43 -1.23 -10.53
N ILE A 48 3.13 -0.09 -9.92
CA ILE A 48 3.23 0.15 -8.47
C ILE A 48 1.91 0.74 -7.97
N PHE A 49 1.41 0.21 -6.86
CA PHE A 49 0.24 0.71 -6.15
C PHE A 49 0.69 1.36 -4.84
N VAL A 50 0.61 2.69 -4.77
CA VAL A 50 1.01 3.46 -3.58
C VAL A 50 -0.22 3.83 -2.76
N THR A 51 -0.15 3.62 -1.45
CA THR A 51 -1.16 4.06 -0.48
C THR A 51 -0.49 4.88 0.62
N GLU A 52 -1.29 5.46 1.52
CA GLU A 52 -0.76 6.15 2.70
C GLU A 52 0.08 5.25 3.62
N ARG A 53 -0.22 3.94 3.66
CA ARG A 53 0.33 2.99 4.66
C ARG A 53 1.26 1.92 4.11
N CYS A 54 1.29 1.74 2.79
CA CYS A 54 2.11 0.72 2.13
C CYS A 54 2.20 0.91 0.62
N VAL A 55 3.19 0.26 0.02
CA VAL A 55 3.43 0.19 -1.43
C VAL A 55 3.39 -1.27 -1.88
N PHE A 56 2.64 -1.54 -2.95
CA PHE A 56 2.65 -2.82 -3.63
C PHE A 56 3.28 -2.71 -5.02
N ALA A 57 3.97 -3.75 -5.45
CA ALA A 57 4.40 -3.93 -6.85
C ALA A 57 3.60 -5.04 -7.51
N LEU A 58 3.30 -4.91 -8.80
CA LEU A 58 2.79 -6.03 -9.59
C LEU A 58 3.96 -6.95 -9.97
N ARG A 59 3.80 -8.24 -9.70
CA ARG A 59 4.75 -9.30 -10.02
C ARG A 59 4.04 -10.47 -10.68
N GLU A 60 4.80 -11.39 -11.24
CA GLU A 60 4.28 -12.71 -11.57
C GLU A 60 3.68 -13.34 -10.29
N GLY A 61 2.42 -13.79 -10.36
CA GLY A 61 1.69 -14.31 -9.20
C GLY A 61 0.82 -13.29 -8.44
N GLY A 62 0.85 -12.01 -8.82
CA GLY A 62 -0.06 -10.98 -8.30
C GLY A 62 0.66 -9.79 -7.66
N ILE A 63 0.00 -9.14 -6.70
CA ILE A 63 0.60 -8.00 -6.00
C ILE A 63 1.50 -8.46 -4.85
N GLU A 64 2.66 -7.80 -4.73
CA GLU A 64 3.66 -8.01 -3.71
C GLU A 64 3.77 -6.76 -2.84
N LEU A 65 3.67 -6.90 -1.52
CA LEU A 65 3.93 -5.83 -0.56
C LEU A 65 5.44 -5.59 -0.47
N VAL A 66 5.88 -4.41 -0.92
CA VAL A 66 7.31 -4.06 -1.02
C VAL A 66 7.76 -3.00 -0.03
N GLU A 67 6.85 -2.10 0.40
CA GLU A 67 7.13 -1.12 1.44
C GLU A 67 5.97 -0.96 2.44
N ILE A 68 6.30 -0.70 3.70
CA ILE A 68 5.36 -0.40 4.79
C ILE A 68 5.68 0.95 5.42
N ALA A 69 4.66 1.76 5.70
CA ALA A 69 4.84 3.04 6.37
C ALA A 69 5.33 2.86 7.82
N PRO A 70 6.18 3.76 8.33
CA PRO A 70 6.58 3.74 9.73
C PRO A 70 5.36 3.90 10.66
N GLY A 71 5.25 3.04 11.68
CA GLY A 71 4.13 3.07 12.64
C GLY A 71 2.91 2.24 12.26
N VAL A 72 2.92 1.59 11.09
CA VAL A 72 1.84 0.72 10.62
C VAL A 72 2.12 -0.72 11.02
N ASP A 73 1.09 -1.40 11.53
CA ASP A 73 1.15 -2.83 11.84
C ASP A 73 0.76 -3.67 10.62
N LEU A 74 1.64 -4.60 10.23
CA LEU A 74 1.45 -5.41 9.02
C LEU A 74 0.15 -6.23 9.07
N ASP A 75 -0.08 -6.93 10.17
CA ASP A 75 -1.21 -7.87 10.27
C ASP A 75 -2.53 -7.11 10.47
N LYS A 76 -2.56 -6.10 11.33
CA LYS A 76 -3.78 -5.38 11.69
C LYS A 76 -4.19 -4.33 10.65
N ASP A 77 -3.23 -3.49 10.26
CA ASP A 77 -3.51 -2.27 9.50
C ASP A 77 -3.38 -2.49 7.98
N ILE A 78 -2.73 -3.58 7.56
CA ILE A 78 -2.64 -3.97 6.14
C ILE A 78 -3.42 -5.26 5.91
N LEU A 79 -2.90 -6.42 6.34
CA LEU A 79 -3.48 -7.71 5.96
C LEU A 79 -4.92 -7.88 6.44
N GLY A 80 -5.24 -7.43 7.65
CA GLY A 80 -6.59 -7.42 8.23
C GLY A 80 -7.57 -6.47 7.51
N GLN A 81 -7.06 -5.56 6.68
CA GLN A 81 -7.84 -4.59 5.91
C GLN A 81 -7.97 -4.95 4.42
N MET A 82 -7.60 -6.17 4.03
CA MET A 82 -7.78 -6.73 2.67
C MET A 82 -8.77 -7.89 2.70
N ASP A 83 -9.33 -8.24 1.55
CA ASP A 83 -10.08 -9.50 1.39
C ASP A 83 -9.23 -10.63 0.83
N PHE A 84 -8.00 -10.36 0.39
CA PHE A 84 -7.04 -11.37 -0.02
C PHE A 84 -5.65 -11.07 0.56
N ARG A 85 -4.78 -12.09 0.58
CA ARG A 85 -3.41 -11.96 1.10
C ARG A 85 -2.44 -11.69 -0.05
N PRO A 86 -1.72 -10.55 -0.05
CA PRO A 86 -0.68 -10.28 -1.04
C PRO A 86 0.55 -11.15 -0.76
N MET A 87 1.44 -11.27 -1.75
CA MET A 87 2.80 -11.73 -1.50
C MET A 87 3.53 -10.70 -0.62
N ILE A 88 4.49 -11.14 0.18
CA ILE A 88 5.30 -10.25 1.03
C ILE A 88 6.74 -10.38 0.57
N ALA A 89 7.35 -9.26 0.17
CA ALA A 89 8.74 -9.24 -0.26
C ALA A 89 9.66 -9.74 0.86
N GLU A 90 10.64 -10.58 0.52
CA GLU A 90 11.65 -11.05 1.48
C GLU A 90 12.45 -9.89 2.08
N ASP A 91 12.65 -8.83 1.29
CA ASP A 91 13.35 -7.61 1.68
C ASP A 91 12.40 -6.45 1.99
N LEU A 92 11.17 -6.72 2.47
CA LEU A 92 10.16 -5.71 2.82
C LEU A 92 10.78 -4.52 3.58
N LYS A 93 10.64 -3.32 2.99
CA LYS A 93 11.29 -2.11 3.49
C LYS A 93 10.31 -1.22 4.23
N VAL A 94 10.84 -0.39 5.13
CA VAL A 94 10.08 0.76 5.62
C VAL A 94 10.14 1.85 4.55
N MET A 95 9.00 2.46 4.26
CA MET A 95 8.90 3.62 3.35
C MET A 95 9.84 4.74 3.81
N ASP A 96 10.30 5.56 2.88
CA ASP A 96 11.24 6.64 3.19
C ASP A 96 10.71 7.56 4.31
N LEU A 97 11.44 7.61 5.43
CA LEU A 97 11.01 8.34 6.63
C LEU A 97 10.79 9.84 6.37
N ARG A 98 11.42 10.41 5.35
CA ARG A 98 11.24 11.82 4.96
C ARG A 98 9.83 12.11 4.48
N ILE A 99 9.10 11.10 4.00
CA ILE A 99 7.67 11.21 3.63
C ILE A 99 6.82 11.55 4.88
N TYR A 100 7.28 11.13 6.05
CA TYR A 100 6.57 11.24 7.33
C TYR A 100 7.19 12.32 8.25
N GLN A 101 8.01 13.21 7.71
CA GLN A 101 8.65 14.28 8.47
C GLN A 101 8.33 15.65 7.86
N GLU A 102 8.25 16.68 8.69
CA GLU A 102 8.14 18.05 8.22
C GLU A 102 9.47 18.54 7.63
N GLY A 103 9.39 19.38 6.60
CA GLY A 103 10.55 19.97 5.93
C GLY A 103 10.73 19.51 4.49
N LEU A 104 11.76 20.03 3.83
CA LEU A 104 12.07 19.69 2.45
C LEU A 104 12.71 18.30 2.38
N MET A 105 12.18 17.41 1.54
CA MET A 105 12.73 16.06 1.34
C MET A 105 14.10 16.05 0.64
N GLY A 106 14.46 17.13 -0.07
CA GLY A 106 15.74 17.24 -0.78
C GLY A 106 15.90 16.22 -1.92
N ILE A 107 14.82 15.99 -2.68
CA ILE A 107 14.83 15.13 -3.87
C ILE A 107 15.79 15.74 -4.90
N LYS A 108 16.68 14.92 -5.47
CA LYS A 108 17.62 15.32 -6.51
C LYS A 108 17.14 14.87 -7.88
#